data_AF-A0A6G3PI09-F1
#
_entry.id   AF-A0A6G3PI09-F1
#
_cell.length_a   1.000
_cell.length_b   1.000
_cell.length_c   1.000
_cell.angle_alpha   90.00
_cell.angle_beta   90.00
_cell.angle_gamma   90.00
#
_symmetry.space_group_name_H-M   'P 1'
#
loop_
_entity.id
_entity.type
_entity.pdbx_description
1 polymer ?
#
loop_
_entity_poly.entity_id
_entity_poly.type
_entity_poly.pdbx_seq_one_letter_code
_entity_poly.pdbx_strand_id
1 'polypeptide(L)' 'QEAVFGGRVAAHPTVTVLRPDDPATRPDAEHEAVTLTATTAPQGPVDWRDPEVRRRFADVLVERAAAAVPGLRERILHT' A
#
# COMPACT_ATOMS: atom_id res chain seq x y z
N GLN A 1 11.13 -10.14 2.33
CA GLN A 1 12.10 -9.10 2.73
C GLN A 1 13.40 -9.19 1.92
N GLU A 2 13.92 -10.39 1.62
CA GLU A 2 15.12 -10.58 0.78
C GLU A 2 15.11 -9.79 -0.55
N ALA A 3 13.99 -9.81 -1.29
CA ALA A 3 13.86 -9.06 -2.55
C ALA A 3 14.12 -7.55 -2.38
N VAL A 4 13.62 -6.95 -1.30
CA VAL A 4 13.78 -5.51 -1.01
C VAL A 4 15.24 -5.17 -0.78
N PHE A 5 15.93 -5.97 0.04
CA PHE A 5 17.36 -5.78 0.32
C PHE A 5 18.25 -6.13 -0.89
N GLY A 6 17.76 -6.95 -1.82
CA GLY A 6 18.37 -7.19 -3.13
C GLY A 6 18.02 -6.14 -4.20
N GLY A 7 17.37 -5.03 -3.84
CA GLY A 7 17.04 -3.95 -4.78
C GLY A 7 15.90 -4.25 -5.74
N ARG A 8 14.97 -5.14 -5.36
CA ARG A 8 13.81 -5.52 -6.18
C ARG A 8 12.51 -5.30 -5.43
N VAL A 9 11.44 -5.11 -6.19
CA VAL A 9 10.08 -5.12 -5.65
C VAL A 9 9.76 -6.51 -5.09
N ALA A 10 9.20 -6.56 -3.88
CA ALA A 10 8.75 -7.81 -3.29
C ALA A 10 7.43 -8.26 -3.94
N ALA A 11 7.36 -9.50 -4.41
CA ALA A 11 6.11 -10.10 -4.90
C ALA A 11 5.08 -10.30 -3.76
N HIS A 12 5.55 -10.54 -2.55
CA HIS A 12 4.73 -10.72 -1.35
C HIS A 12 5.28 -9.85 -0.22
N PRO A 13 5.01 -8.53 -0.23
CA PRO A 13 5.48 -7.65 0.83
C PRO A 13 4.75 -7.94 2.14
N THR A 14 5.47 -7.73 3.24
CA THR A 14 4.84 -7.59 4.55
C THR A 14 4.21 -6.20 4.61
N VAL A 15 2.93 -6.15 4.96
CA VAL A 15 2.18 -4.89 5.10
C VAL A 15 1.69 -4.80 6.54
N THR A 16 2.03 -3.70 7.20
CA THR A 16 1.45 -3.33 8.49
C THR A 16 0.22 -2.47 8.24
N VAL A 17 -0.89 -2.82 8.89
CA VAL A 17 -2.16 -2.11 8.77
C VAL A 17 -2.51 -1.49 10.11
N LEU A 18 -2.73 -0.18 10.14
CA LEU A 18 -3.26 0.54 11.30
C LEU A 18 -4.64 1.10 10.94
N ARG A 19 -5.65 0.79 11.76
CA ARG A 19 -7.06 1.22 11.59
C ARG A 19 -7.60 1.88 12.85
N PRO A 20 -7.05 3.02 13.28
CA PRO A 20 -7.61 3.77 14.40
C PRO A 20 -8.95 4.44 14.05
N ASP A 21 -9.30 4.54 12.76
CA ASP A 21 -10.42 5.33 12.23
C ASP A 21 -10.39 6.78 12.75
N ASP A 22 -9.21 7.40 12.74
CA ASP A 22 -8.98 8.75 13.26
C ASP A 22 -9.83 9.77 12.48
N PRO A 23 -10.85 10.40 13.12
CA PRO A 23 -11.76 11.33 12.45
C PRO A 23 -11.04 12.55 11.86
N ALA A 24 -9.86 12.92 12.36
CA ALA A 24 -9.08 14.04 11.83
C ALA A 24 -8.38 13.71 10.50
N THR A 25 -8.32 12.43 10.12
CA THR A 25 -7.61 11.95 8.93
C THR A 25 -8.53 11.48 7.80
N ARG A 26 -9.83 11.33 8.07
CA ARG A 26 -10.84 11.02 7.04
C ARG A 26 -11.44 12.30 6.44
N PRO A 27 -11.82 12.30 5.14
CA PRO A 27 -12.46 13.44 4.51
C PRO A 27 -13.79 13.86 5.17
N ASP A 28 -14.63 12.90 5.55
CA ASP A 28 -15.94 13.10 6.17
C ASP A 28 -16.40 11.82 6.92
N ALA A 29 -17.65 11.81 7.41
CA ALA A 29 -18.20 10.71 8.20
C ALA A 29 -18.48 9.40 7.43
N GLU A 30 -18.61 9.45 6.12
CA GLU A 30 -18.87 8.29 5.25
C GLU A 30 -17.57 7.58 4.85
N HIS A 31 -16.41 8.14 5.21
CA HIS A 31 -15.10 7.59 4.93
C HIS A 31 -14.47 6.95 6.17
N GLU A 32 -13.52 6.05 5.93
CA GLU A 32 -12.69 5.41 6.95
C GLU A 32 -11.23 5.82 6.75
N ALA A 33 -10.49 6.00 7.86
CA ALA A 33 -9.04 6.19 7.81
C ALA A 33 -8.26 4.89 8.09
N VAL A 34 -7.41 4.49 7.13
CA VAL A 34 -6.51 3.33 7.22
C VAL A 34 -5.11 3.70 6.77
N THR A 35 -4.10 3.33 7.56
CA THR A 35 -2.68 3.50 7.20
C THR A 35 -2.06 2.16 6.86
N LEU A 36 -1.48 2.06 5.66
CA LEU A 36 -0.70 0.91 5.19
C LEU A 36 0.78 1.27 5.14
N THR A 37 1.62 0.46 5.79
CA THR A 37 3.07 0.65 5.80
C THR A 37 3.76 -0.62 5.30
N ALA A 38 4.72 -0.47 4.39
CA ALA A 38 5.54 -1.57 3.89
C ALA A 38 6.96 -1.09 3.61
N THR A 39 7.95 -1.96 3.84
CA THR A 39 9.34 -1.72 3.44
C THR A 39 9.48 -1.90 1.93
N THR A 40 10.12 -0.95 1.26
CA THR A 40 10.32 -0.96 -0.20
C THR A 40 11.81 -0.94 -0.55
N ALA A 41 12.13 -1.38 -1.77
CA ALA A 41 13.48 -1.25 -2.31
C ALA A 41 13.85 0.24 -2.42
N PRO A 42 15.13 0.62 -2.22
CA PRO A 42 15.55 2.00 -2.38
C PRO A 42 15.41 2.47 -3.83
N GLN A 43 15.36 3.78 -4.03
CA GLN A 43 15.49 4.39 -5.35
C GLN A 43 16.83 4.01 -5.99
N GLY A 44 16.82 3.75 -7.29
CA GLY A 44 18.00 3.40 -8.09
C GLY A 44 17.83 2.02 -8.72
N PRO A 45 17.94 0.92 -7.95
CA PRO A 45 17.59 -0.42 -8.43
C PRO A 45 16.13 -0.56 -8.87
N VAL A 46 15.23 0.21 -8.24
CA VAL A 46 13.85 0.42 -8.68
C VAL A 46 13.67 1.91 -8.94
N ASP A 47 13.10 2.27 -10.09
CA ASP A 47 12.72 3.66 -10.37
C ASP A 47 11.30 3.94 -9.89
N TRP A 48 11.17 4.51 -8.70
CA TRP A 48 9.87 4.91 -8.13
C TRP A 48 9.29 6.18 -8.74
N ARG A 49 10.01 6.84 -9.65
CA ARG A 49 9.47 7.99 -10.41
C ARG A 49 8.58 7.51 -11.55
N ASP A 50 8.78 6.27 -12.01
CA ASP A 50 7.93 5.63 -13.00
C ASP A 50 6.52 5.40 -12.44
N PRO A 51 5.48 6.02 -13.05
CA PRO A 51 4.09 5.86 -12.59
C PRO A 51 3.58 4.43 -12.73
N GLU A 52 4.04 3.65 -13.71
CA GLU A 52 3.61 2.27 -13.91
C GLU A 52 4.15 1.36 -12.81
N VAL A 53 5.43 1.53 -12.44
CA VAL A 53 6.07 0.81 -11.32
C VAL A 53 5.32 1.10 -10.01
N ARG A 54 5.01 2.38 -9.75
CA ARG A 54 4.23 2.76 -8.57
C ARG A 54 2.84 2.16 -8.57
N ARG A 55 2.11 2.25 -9.69
CA ARG A 55 0.75 1.72 -9.81
C ARG A 55 0.72 0.22 -9.52
N ARG A 56 1.57 -0.54 -10.21
CA ARG A 56 1.66 -2.00 -10.04
C ARG A 56 2.01 -2.38 -8.60
N PHE A 57 2.93 -1.66 -7.96
CA PHE A 57 3.29 -1.99 -6.58
C PHE A 57 2.21 -1.60 -5.58
N ALA A 58 1.52 -0.47 -5.79
CA ALA A 58 0.36 -0.09 -4.99
C ALA A 58 -0.74 -1.16 -5.08
N ASP A 59 -1.00 -1.72 -6.26
CA ASP A 59 -1.94 -2.83 -6.45
C ASP A 59 -1.55 -4.06 -5.61
N VAL A 60 -0.26 -4.43 -5.60
CA VAL A 60 0.23 -5.53 -4.76
C VAL A 60 0.01 -5.21 -3.27
N LEU A 61 0.29 -3.99 -2.82
CA LEU A 61 0.07 -3.61 -1.42
C LEU A 61 -1.40 -3.70 -1.01
N VAL A 62 -2.32 -3.24 -1.87
CA VAL A 62 -3.76 -3.34 -1.65
C VAL A 62 -4.21 -4.80 -1.57
N GLU A 63 -3.71 -5.66 -2.45
CA GLU A 63 -3.98 -7.11 -2.41
C GLU A 63 -3.51 -7.75 -1.11
N ARG A 64 -2.31 -7.41 -0.64
CA ARG A 64 -1.80 -7.93 0.64
C ARG A 64 -2.59 -7.41 1.84
N ALA A 65 -2.99 -6.14 1.80
CA ALA A 65 -3.77 -5.52 2.86
C ALA A 65 -5.19 -6.10 2.96
N ALA A 66 -5.75 -6.63 1.86
CA ALA A 66 -7.08 -7.23 1.83
C ALA A 66 -7.25 -8.39 2.83
N ALA A 67 -6.16 -9.07 3.22
CA ALA A 67 -6.19 -10.10 4.26
C ALA A 67 -6.54 -9.55 5.65
N ALA A 68 -6.21 -8.28 5.94
CA ALA A 68 -6.52 -7.59 7.19
C ALA A 68 -7.72 -6.63 7.04
N VAL A 69 -8.01 -6.18 5.81
CA VAL A 69 -9.11 -5.27 5.47
C VAL A 69 -9.91 -5.86 4.30
N PRO A 70 -10.84 -6.80 4.57
CA PRO A 70 -11.62 -7.41 3.50
C PRO A 70 -12.38 -6.37 2.67
N GLY A 71 -12.37 -6.53 1.35
CA GLY A 71 -13.05 -5.62 0.42
C GLY A 71 -12.36 -4.27 0.22
N LEU A 72 -11.10 -4.11 0.64
CA LEU A 72 -10.39 -2.83 0.54
C LEU A 72 -10.34 -2.30 -0.89
N ARG A 73 -10.06 -3.16 -1.89
CA ARG A 73 -9.91 -2.73 -3.28
C ARG A 73 -11.20 -2.11 -3.83
N GLU A 74 -12.34 -2.71 -3.54
CA GLU A 74 -13.66 -2.27 -4.00
C GLU A 74 -14.09 -0.95 -3.34
N ARG A 75 -13.50 -0.62 -2.19
CA ARG A 75 -13.79 0.59 -1.42
C ARG A 75 -12.89 1.78 -1.76
N ILE A 76 -11.82 1.58 -2.54
CA ILE A 76 -10.94 2.68 -2.95
C ILE A 76 -11.67 3.53 -3.99
N LEU A 77 -11.78 4.82 -3.72
CA LEU A 77 -12.32 5.79 -4.66
C LEU A 77 -11.20 6.27 -5.59
N HIS A 78 -11.39 6.10 -6.89
CA HIS A 78 -10.49 6.62 -7.91
C HIS A 78 -11.00 7.99 -8.37
N THR A 79 -10.11 8.99 -8.40
CA THR A 79 -10.38 10.31 -8.97
C THR A 79 -10.15 10.31 -10.48
#